data_AF-A0A2S2NHI3-F1
#
_entry.id   AF-A0A2S2NHI3-F1
#
_cell.length_a   1.000
_cell.length_b   1.000
_cell.length_c   1.000
_cell.angle_alpha   90.00
_cell.angle_beta   90.00
_cell.angle_gamma   90.00
#
_symmetry.space_group_name_H-M   'P 1'
#
loop_
_entity.id
_entity.type
_entity.pdbx_description
1 polymer ?
#
loop_
_entity_poly.entity_id
_entity_poly.type
_entity_poly.pdbx_seq_one_letter_code
_entity_poly.pdbx_strand_id
1 'polypeptide(L)'
;YECRPYILVPLISPNTNAELLYNESQIRTRNTIERLFGVWKRRFPILSLGMRTTPDRAQAIIVATAVLHNLASVLGESIPPIDPNIMNQEPTDEEWNIPLVVEERGNNKTSVRTSL
;
A
#
# COMPACT_ATOMS: atom_id res chain seq x y z
N TYR A 1 13.73 -13.99 10.59
CA TYR A 1 13.80 -12.52 10.45
C TYR A 1 13.71 -11.95 11.86
N GLU A 2 14.60 -11.03 12.26
CA GLU A 2 14.55 -10.42 13.59
C GLU A 2 13.46 -9.35 13.64
N CYS A 3 12.52 -9.45 14.59
CA CYS A 3 11.53 -8.39 14.83
C CYS A 3 12.25 -7.15 15.38
N ARG A 4 12.57 -6.22 14.48
CA ARG A 4 13.14 -4.92 14.84
C ARG A 4 12.02 -4.01 15.39
N PRO A 5 12.29 -3.14 16.37
CA PRO A 5 11.26 -2.33 17.04
C PRO A 5 10.56 -1.31 16.12
N TYR A 6 11.06 -1.13 14.90
CA TYR A 6 10.55 -0.20 13.89
C TYR A 6 9.78 -0.89 12.75
N ILE A 7 9.65 -2.21 12.75
CA ILE A 7 8.91 -2.96 11.73
C ILE A 7 7.59 -3.43 12.36
N LEU A 8 6.48 -2.78 11.99
CA LEU A 8 5.14 -3.22 12.37
C LEU A 8 4.75 -4.39 11.45
N VAL A 9 4.74 -5.60 12.01
CA VAL A 9 4.37 -6.83 11.29
C VAL A 9 2.97 -7.24 11.73
N PRO A 10 2.06 -7.58 10.79
CA PRO A 10 0.78 -8.19 11.15
C PRO A 10 0.95 -9.49 11.92
N LEU A 11 0.09 -9.72 12.91
CA LEU A 11 0.08 -10.95 13.69
C LEU A 11 -0.61 -12.07 12.90
N ILE A 12 0.04 -13.22 12.75
CA ILE A 12 -0.44 -14.35 11.92
C ILE A 12 -1.68 -15.03 12.51
N SER A 13 -1.74 -15.16 13.83
CA SER A 13 -2.83 -15.86 14.54
C SER A 13 -3.24 -15.05 15.76
N PRO A 14 -3.99 -13.95 15.56
CA PRO A 14 -4.52 -13.16 16.65
C PRO A 14 -5.57 -13.99 17.42
N ASN A 15 -5.30 -14.28 18.68
CA ASN A 15 -6.21 -15.01 19.56
C ASN A 15 -6.94 -14.09 20.53
N THR A 16 -6.37 -12.90 20.78
CA THR A 16 -6.95 -11.91 21.69
C THR A 16 -7.55 -10.73 20.92
N ASN A 17 -8.53 -10.06 21.54
CA ASN A 17 -9.15 -8.87 20.95
C ASN A 17 -8.13 -7.74 20.67
N ALA A 18 -7.13 -7.60 21.54
CA ALA A 18 -6.06 -6.61 21.34
C ALA A 18 -5.24 -6.89 20.07
N GLU A 19 -4.96 -8.16 19.76
CA GLU A 19 -4.21 -8.56 18.56
C GLU A 19 -5.04 -8.36 17.28
N LEU A 20 -6.35 -8.60 17.34
CA LEU A 20 -7.28 -8.32 16.24
C LEU A 20 -7.32 -6.82 15.92
N LEU A 21 -7.49 -5.98 16.95
CA LEU A 21 -7.50 -4.51 16.80
C LEU A 21 -6.16 -3.98 16.26
N TYR A 22 -5.04 -4.58 16.69
CA TYR A 22 -3.73 -4.24 16.14
C TYR A 22 -3.68 -4.48 14.62
N ASN A 23 -4.03 -5.67 14.15
CA ASN A 23 -4.06 -5.99 12.72
C ASN A 23 -5.03 -5.09 11.94
N GLU A 24 -6.23 -4.87 12.48
CA GLU A 24 -7.23 -3.98 11.88
C GLU A 24 -6.69 -2.55 11.71
N SER A 25 -6.00 -2.02 12.73
CA SER A 25 -5.39 -0.70 12.66
C SER A 25 -4.30 -0.61 11.58
N GLN A 26 -3.51 -1.68 11.40
CA GLN A 26 -2.49 -1.76 10.36
C GLN A 26 -3.13 -1.76 8.97
N ILE A 27 -4.15 -2.60 8.75
CA ILE A 27 -4.89 -2.67 7.47
C ILE A 27 -5.49 -1.32 7.11
N ARG A 28 -6.19 -0.65 8.05
CA ARG A 28 -6.81 0.66 7.81
C ARG A 28 -5.78 1.72 7.43
N THR A 29 -4.63 1.71 8.10
CA THR A 29 -3.54 2.63 7.80
C THR A 29 -2.98 2.37 6.41
N ARG A 30 -2.73 1.11 6.06
CA ARG A 30 -2.20 0.70 4.75
C ARG A 30 -3.16 1.07 3.61
N ASN A 31 -4.44 0.75 3.74
CA ASN A 31 -5.47 1.05 2.74
C ASN A 31 -5.57 2.55 2.42
N THR A 32 -5.37 3.40 3.43
CA THR A 32 -5.39 4.86 3.24
C THR A 32 -4.20 5.32 2.40
N ILE A 33 -3.02 4.78 2.69
CA ILE A 33 -1.78 5.10 2.00
C ILE A 33 -1.79 4.55 0.56
N GLU A 34 -2.24 3.32 0.37
CA GLU A 34 -2.39 2.68 -0.94
C GLU A 34 -3.32 3.48 -1.86
N ARG A 35 -4.49 3.88 -1.34
CA ARG A 35 -5.43 4.73 -2.08
C ARG A 35 -4.83 6.09 -2.46
N LEU A 36 -4.10 6.72 -1.55
CA LEU A 36 -3.41 7.98 -1.81
C LEU A 36 -2.41 7.82 -2.96
N PHE A 37 -1.52 6.83 -2.87
CA PHE A 37 -0.52 6.58 -3.90
C PHE A 37 -1.15 6.19 -5.25
N GLY A 38 -2.24 5.41 -5.23
CA GLY A 38 -2.97 5.04 -6.44
C GLY A 38 -3.60 6.25 -7.16
N VAL A 39 -4.11 7.24 -6.43
CA VAL A 39 -4.58 8.51 -7.06
C VAL A 39 -3.39 9.36 -7.52
N TRP A 40 -2.35 9.46 -6.70
CA TRP A 40 -1.21 10.32 -6.96
C TRP A 40 -0.43 9.89 -8.22
N LYS A 41 -0.18 8.59 -8.37
CA LYS A 41 0.44 7.97 -9.55
C LYS A 41 -0.39 8.11 -10.82
N ARG A 42 -1.72 7.99 -10.72
CA ARG A 42 -2.63 8.23 -11.86
C ARG A 42 -2.59 9.68 -12.33
N ARG A 43 -2.48 10.62 -11.39
CA ARG A 43 -2.38 12.06 -11.70
C ARG A 43 -1.03 12.44 -12.29
N PHE A 44 0.04 11.79 -11.84
CA PHE A 44 1.40 12.04 -12.32
C PHE A 44 2.06 10.72 -12.74
N PRO A 45 1.86 10.28 -14.00
CA PRO A 45 2.44 9.05 -14.54
C PRO A 45 3.96 8.89 -14.37
N ILE A 46 4.69 10.00 -14.25
CA ILE A 46 6.13 10.02 -13.97
C ILE A 46 6.51 9.25 -12.69
N LEU A 47 5.58 9.13 -11.73
CA LEU A 47 5.77 8.37 -10.50
C LEU A 47 5.63 6.85 -10.70
N SER A 48 4.93 6.41 -11.75
CA SER A 48 4.75 4.99 -12.08
C SER A 48 5.74 4.49 -13.12
N LEU A 49 6.06 5.32 -14.12
CA LEU A 49 6.91 4.95 -15.26
C LEU A 49 8.41 4.92 -14.91
N GLY A 50 8.78 5.48 -13.77
CA GLY A 50 10.16 5.62 -13.32
C GLY A 50 10.86 6.86 -13.89
N MET A 51 11.76 7.44 -13.10
CA MET A 51 12.49 8.66 -13.46
C MET A 51 13.91 8.34 -13.91
N ARG A 52 14.31 8.84 -15.09
CA ARG A 52 15.70 8.79 -15.59
C ARG A 52 16.47 10.06 -15.24
N THR A 53 16.37 10.50 -13.98
CA THR A 53 16.99 11.75 -13.50
C THR A 53 17.90 11.48 -12.31
N THR A 54 18.71 12.47 -11.93
CA THR A 54 19.48 12.41 -10.68
C THR A 54 18.53 12.31 -9.47
N PRO A 55 18.96 11.67 -8.36
CA PRO A 55 18.14 11.52 -7.16
C PRO A 55 17.67 12.88 -6.60
N ASP A 56 18.52 13.91 -6.66
CA ASP A 56 18.15 15.26 -6.21
C ASP A 56 16.99 15.85 -7.03
N ARG A 57 16.99 15.61 -8.35
CA ARG A 57 15.90 16.05 -9.23
C ARG A 57 14.65 15.20 -9.04
N ALA A 58 14.81 13.90 -8.84
CA ALA A 58 13.72 13.00 -8.53
C ALA A 58 13.00 13.43 -7.23
N GLN A 59 13.76 13.79 -6.18
CA GLN A 59 13.20 14.33 -4.96
C GLN A 59 12.41 15.63 -5.21
N ALA A 60 12.97 16.56 -5.99
CA ALA A 60 12.28 17.80 -6.32
C ALA A 60 10.96 17.54 -7.08
N ILE A 61 10.94 16.59 -8.01
CA ILE A 61 9.74 16.16 -8.76
C ILE A 61 8.71 15.56 -7.81
N ILE A 62 9.11 14.67 -6.90
CA ILE A 62 8.23 14.06 -5.90
C ILE A 62 7.60 15.15 -5.02
N VAL A 63 8.39 16.10 -4.50
CA VAL A 63 7.87 17.18 -3.66
C VAL A 63 6.91 18.08 -4.44
N ALA A 64 7.28 18.49 -5.66
CA ALA A 64 6.44 19.33 -6.50
C ALA A 64 5.10 18.66 -6.83
N THR A 65 5.10 17.38 -7.21
CA THR A 65 3.89 16.62 -7.50
C THR A 65 3.03 16.38 -6.25
N ALA A 66 3.62 16.27 -5.06
CA ALA A 66 2.87 16.17 -3.81
C ALA A 66 2.13 17.47 -3.49
N VAL A 67 2.80 18.63 -3.66
CA VAL A 67 2.18 19.95 -3.47
C VAL A 67 1.04 20.15 -4.47
N LEU A 68 1.27 19.83 -5.75
CA LEU A 68 0.23 19.92 -6.79
C LEU A 68 -0.95 18.98 -6.52
N HIS A 69 -0.68 17.76 -6.03
CA HIS A 69 -1.73 16.82 -5.63
C HIS A 69 -2.60 17.40 -4.50
N ASN A 70 -1.97 17.96 -3.47
CA ASN A 70 -2.70 18.57 -2.35
C ASN A 70 -3.55 19.76 -2.81
N LEU A 71 -3.00 20.59 -3.70
CA LEU A 71 -3.75 21.70 -4.28
C LEU A 71 -4.95 21.23 -5.09
N ALA A 72 -4.79 20.22 -5.95
CA ALA A 72 -5.88 19.63 -6.72
C ALA A 72 -6.98 19.06 -5.80
N SER A 73 -6.60 18.44 -4.68
CA SER A 73 -7.55 17.95 -3.67
C SER A 73 -8.33 19.09 -2.99
N VAL A 74 -7.68 20.21 -2.69
CA VAL A 74 -8.33 21.41 -2.11
C VAL A 74 -9.29 22.06 -3.12
N LEU A 75 -8.92 22.10 -4.40
CA LEU A 75 -9.74 22.66 -5.48
C LEU A 75 -10.89 21.74 -5.91
N GLY A 76 -10.97 20.53 -5.38
CA GLY A 76 -12.03 19.57 -5.72
C GLY A 76 -11.91 19.03 -7.15
N GLU A 77 -10.70 18.98 -7.71
CA GLU A 77 -10.51 18.43 -9.05
C GLU A 77 -10.88 16.94 -9.10
N SER A 78 -11.53 16.53 -10.18
CA SER A 78 -11.85 15.13 -10.40
C SER A 78 -10.59 14.26 -10.45
N ILE A 79 -10.73 13.03 -9.99
CA ILE A 79 -9.67 12.02 -10.08
C ILE A 79 -9.47 11.67 -11.56
N PRO A 80 -8.23 11.68 -12.07
CA PRO A 80 -7.97 11.32 -13.47
C PRO A 80 -8.38 9.87 -13.76
N PRO A 81 -8.87 9.60 -14.99
CA PRO A 81 -9.24 8.26 -15.40
C PRO A 81 -8.03 7.33 -15.37
N ILE A 82 -8.29 6.03 -15.19
CA ILE A 82 -7.24 5.01 -15.25
C ILE A 82 -6.82 4.86 -16.71
N ASP A 83 -5.55 5.15 -17.00
CA ASP A 83 -4.97 4.83 -18.32
C ASP A 83 -4.45 3.39 -18.30
N PRO A 84 -5.08 2.47 -19.07
CA PRO A 84 -4.67 1.07 -19.11
C PRO A 84 -3.25 0.87 -19.66
N ASN A 85 -2.66 1.84 -20.35
CA ASN A 85 -1.31 1.73 -20.91
C ASN A 85 -0.21 2.17 -19.93
N ILE A 86 -0.57 2.89 -18.86
CA ILE A 86 0.38 3.46 -17.88
C ILE A 86 0.36 2.64 -16.58
N MET A 87 -0.77 2.00 -16.26
CA MET A 87 -0.92 1.20 -15.05
C MET A 87 -0.45 -0.24 -15.28
N ASN A 88 0.87 -0.44 -15.32
CA ASN A 88 1.45 -1.78 -15.28
C ASN A 88 1.88 -2.12 -13.85
N GLN A 89 1.14 -3.04 -13.24
CA GLN A 89 1.46 -3.81 -12.04
C GLN A 89 1.69 -2.97 -10.77
N GLU A 90 0.61 -2.42 -10.19
CA GLU A 90 0.59 -2.42 -8.72
C GLU A 90 0.37 -3.86 -8.28
N PRO A 91 1.17 -4.39 -7.33
CA PRO A 91 0.89 -5.67 -6.70
C PRO A 91 -0.58 -5.63 -6.26
N THR A 92 -1.36 -6.66 -6.60
CA THR A 92 -2.73 -6.74 -6.09
C THR A 92 -2.66 -6.66 -4.56
N ASP A 93 -3.70 -6.15 -3.90
CA ASP A 93 -3.76 -6.15 -2.42
C ASP A 93 -3.51 -7.56 -1.83
N GLU A 94 -3.65 -8.61 -2.66
CA GLU A 94 -3.31 -10.01 -2.41
C GLU A 94 -1.79 -10.30 -2.35
N GLU A 95 -0.95 -9.57 -3.10
CA GLU A 95 0.51 -9.79 -3.17
C GLU A 95 1.24 -9.15 -1.98
N TRP A 96 0.71 -8.05 -1.42
CA TRP A 96 1.11 -7.53 -0.10
C TRP A 96 0.42 -8.23 1.07
N ASN A 97 -0.60 -9.05 0.79
CA ASN A 97 -1.11 -10.01 1.74
C ASN A 97 -0.20 -11.25 1.73
N ILE A 98 1.10 -11.03 2.00
CA ILE A 98 2.09 -12.10 2.09
C ILE A 98 1.55 -13.09 3.14
N PRO A 99 1.09 -14.29 2.77
CA PRO A 99 0.86 -15.32 3.76
C PRO A 99 2.26 -15.62 4.27
N LEU A 100 2.52 -15.30 5.53
CA LEU A 100 3.75 -15.74 6.17
C LEU A 100 3.79 -17.26 5.97
N VAL A 101 4.71 -17.71 5.11
CA VAL A 101 4.83 -19.11 4.70
C VAL A 101 5.00 -19.93 5.97
N VAL A 102 3.93 -20.65 6.33
CA VAL A 102 3.96 -21.65 7.38
C VAL A 102 4.72 -22.84 6.79
N GLU A 103 5.95 -23.09 7.25
CA GLU A 103 6.46 -24.46 7.19
C GLU A 103 5.54 -25.30 8.09
N GLU A 104 4.57 -25.98 7.48
CA GLU A 104 3.63 -26.82 8.20
C GLU A 104 4.37 -28.00 8.85
N ARG A 105 4.59 -27.91 10.16
CA ARG A 105 4.46 -29.12 10.99
C ARG A 105 3.00 -29.29 11.36
N GLY A 106 2.31 -30.04 10.51
CA GLY A 106 1.31 -31.01 10.92
C GLY A 106 0.04 -30.48 11.58
N ASN A 107 -1.03 -30.62 10.81
CA ASN A 107 -2.39 -31.00 11.21
C ASN A 107 -3.41 -29.85 11.40
N ASN A 108 -4.36 -29.88 10.47
CA ASN A 108 -5.82 -29.79 10.62
C ASN A 108 -6.52 -28.47 11.02
N LYS A 109 -7.16 -27.87 9.98
CA LYS A 109 -8.58 -27.41 9.87
C LYS A 109 -8.85 -25.89 9.72
N THR A 110 -9.36 -25.59 8.51
CA THR A 110 -10.57 -24.78 8.21
C THR A 110 -10.44 -23.26 8.05
N SER A 111 -10.49 -22.87 6.76
CA SER A 111 -11.14 -21.69 6.16
C SER A 111 -11.76 -20.65 7.10
N VAL A 112 -11.21 -19.42 7.06
CA VAL A 112 -12.04 -18.21 7.17
C VAL A 112 -11.56 -17.18 6.15
N ARG A 113 -12.37 -17.04 5.09
CA ARG A 113 -12.37 -15.91 4.17
C ARG A 113 -13.01 -14.74 4.91
N THR A 114 -12.35 -13.58 5.00
CA THR A 114 -13.05 -12.33 5.34
C THR A 114 -12.57 -11.26 4.38
N SER A 115 -13.41 -11.04 3.37
CA SER A 115 -13.36 -9.93 2.45
C SER A 115 -13.78 -8.66 3.18
N LEU A 116 -13.00 -7.58 3.06
CA LEU A 116 -13.44 -6.19 3.10
C LEU A 116 -12.54 -5.35 2.19
#